data_AF-A0A3D5B037-F1
#
_entry.id   AF-A0A3D5B037-F1
#
_cell.length_a   1.000
_cell.length_b   1.000
_cell.length_c   1.000
_cell.angle_alpha   90.00
_cell.angle_beta   90.00
_cell.angle_gamma   90.00
#
_symmetry.space_group_name_H-M   'P 1'
#
loop_
_entity.id
_entity.type
_entity.pdbx_description
1 polymer ?
#
loop_
_entity_poly.entity_id
_entity_poly.type
_entity_poly.pdbx_seq_one_letter_code
_entity_poly.pdbx_strand_id
1 'polypeptide(L)'
;MSDIKLIGLLSLSAFISYLVSVTPLINFTPQLIALLTIIIIFSYRRHPLLFLNHISYIINLLIFTTSGVNSPFFFLNYFFLFLLTFQSSPTITLSYSLILTILLSQSLNSPLSLLPLLSLLFVAPLAYYISRQFMEKSHTDRQISMTQTEVFLWLSLKFKTGITTIIDSASLLLSNPSLSPPQKDQLKKIKSSARNLLNSSYDLTDDVQDNEIDNEI
;
A
#
# COMPACT_ATOMS: atom_id res chain seq x y z
N MET A 1 0.13 -0.16 14.54
CA MET A 1 -0.06 0.99 15.45
C MET A 1 -1.44 1.55 15.16
N SER A 2 -2.29 1.85 16.15
CA SER A 2 -3.63 2.40 15.83
C SER A 2 -3.49 3.75 15.12
N ASP A 3 -4.34 4.02 14.13
CA ASP A 3 -4.35 5.28 13.36
C ASP A 3 -4.32 6.51 14.27
N ILE A 4 -5.01 6.43 15.42
CA ILE A 4 -5.02 7.44 16.48
C ILE A 4 -3.61 7.79 16.98
N LYS A 5 -2.73 6.79 17.16
CA LYS A 5 -1.36 7.02 17.62
C LYS A 5 -0.55 7.78 16.58
N LEU A 6 -0.70 7.48 15.29
CA LEU A 6 0.03 8.19 14.23
C LEU A 6 -0.47 9.64 14.08
N ILE A 7 -1.79 9.84 14.12
CA ILE A 7 -2.41 11.18 14.12
C ILE A 7 -1.88 11.99 15.29
N GLY A 8 -1.88 11.42 16.50
CA GLY A 8 -1.37 12.09 17.70
C GLY A 8 0.11 12.47 17.56
N LEU A 9 0.93 11.60 16.99
CA LEU A 9 2.37 11.82 16.84
C LEU A 9 2.67 12.92 15.80
N LEU A 10 1.99 12.91 14.66
CA LEU A 10 2.08 13.96 13.63
C LEU A 10 1.55 15.32 14.12
N SER A 11 0.45 15.31 14.87
CA SER A 11 -0.12 16.54 15.43
C SER A 11 0.79 17.11 16.51
N LEU A 12 1.40 16.25 17.32
CA LEU A 12 2.39 16.64 18.32
C LEU A 12 3.62 17.27 17.68
N SER A 13 4.13 16.73 16.56
CA SER A 13 5.28 17.35 15.88
C SER A 13 4.95 18.73 15.31
N ALA A 14 3.77 18.91 14.72
CA ALA A 14 3.31 20.22 14.28
C ALA A 14 3.20 21.20 15.45
N PHE A 15 2.61 20.76 16.57
CA PHE A 15 2.45 21.58 17.78
C PHE A 15 3.79 21.98 18.42
N ILE A 16 4.73 21.05 18.56
CA ILE A 16 6.08 21.36 19.08
C ILE A 16 6.79 22.34 18.15
N SER A 17 6.67 22.17 16.82
CA SER A 17 7.26 23.10 15.85
C SER A 17 6.71 24.53 16.00
N TYR A 18 5.40 24.65 16.23
CA TYR A 18 4.77 25.93 16.55
C TYR A 18 5.31 26.52 17.86
N LEU A 19 5.42 25.74 18.94
CA LEU A 19 6.01 26.23 20.20
C LEU A 19 7.46 26.72 20.03
N VAL A 20 8.25 26.03 19.21
CA VAL A 20 9.62 26.46 18.90
C VAL A 20 9.65 27.80 18.17
N SER A 21 8.69 28.05 17.27
CA SER A 21 8.61 29.32 16.54
C SER A 21 8.29 30.54 17.42
N VAL A 22 7.54 30.33 18.52
CA VAL A 22 7.15 31.41 19.45
C VAL A 22 8.22 31.66 20.52
N THR A 23 9.13 30.71 20.72
CA THR A 23 10.18 30.79 21.73
C THR A 23 11.51 31.28 21.13
N PRO A 24 12.46 31.77 21.95
CA PRO A 24 13.79 32.19 21.46
C PRO A 24 14.61 31.05 20.83
N LEU A 25 14.11 29.81 20.87
CA LEU A 25 14.68 28.67 20.16
C LEU A 25 14.67 28.83 18.64
N ILE A 26 13.91 29.79 18.08
CA ILE A 26 13.92 30.11 16.66
C ILE A 26 15.33 30.41 16.11
N ASN A 27 16.21 31.00 16.91
CA ASN A 27 17.60 31.30 16.50
C ASN A 27 18.44 30.02 16.29
N PHE A 28 18.02 28.89 16.86
CA PHE A 28 18.66 27.60 16.74
C PHE A 28 17.98 26.69 15.70
N THR A 29 17.08 27.23 14.87
CA THR A 29 16.32 26.45 13.88
C THR A 29 17.24 25.64 12.96
N PRO A 30 18.31 26.21 12.34
CA PRO A 30 19.20 25.42 11.50
C PRO A 30 19.89 24.27 12.25
N GLN A 31 20.28 24.49 13.50
CA GLN A 31 20.93 23.50 14.35
C GLN A 31 19.96 22.37 14.72
N LEU A 32 18.69 22.69 15.01
CA LEU A 32 17.64 21.70 15.27
C LEU A 32 17.38 20.83 14.02
N ILE A 33 17.28 21.45 12.83
CA ILE A 33 17.09 20.72 11.57
C ILE A 33 18.27 19.78 11.29
N ALA A 34 19.51 20.25 11.50
CA ALA A 34 20.70 19.43 11.32
C ALA A 34 20.70 18.22 12.25
N LEU A 35 20.41 18.42 13.54
CA LEU A 35 20.30 17.34 14.53
C LEU A 35 19.22 16.31 14.13
N LEU A 36 18.04 16.78 13.73
CA LEU A 36 16.95 15.91 13.28
C LEU A 36 17.31 15.11 12.03
N THR A 37 18.04 15.71 11.10
CA THR A 37 18.50 15.02 9.89
C THR A 37 19.45 13.87 10.22
N ILE A 38 20.36 14.07 11.17
CA ILE A 38 21.25 13.00 11.67
C ILE A 38 20.43 11.88 12.32
N ILE A 39 19.44 12.24 13.16
CA ILE A 39 18.54 11.27 13.79
C ILE A 39 17.76 10.48 12.75
N ILE A 40 17.26 11.13 11.68
CA ILE A 40 16.57 10.48 10.57
C ILE A 40 17.46 9.43 9.92
N ILE A 41 18.70 9.78 9.56
CA ILE A 41 19.62 8.87 8.88
C ILE A 41 19.88 7.63 9.74
N PHE A 42 20.06 7.81 11.05
CA PHE A 42 20.30 6.70 11.96
C PHE A 42 19.04 5.85 12.23
N SER A 43 17.88 6.51 12.34
CA SER A 43 16.60 5.88 12.69
C SER A 43 15.91 5.20 11.50
N TYR A 44 16.20 5.64 10.27
CA TYR A 44 15.61 5.13 9.03
C TYR A 44 15.71 3.60 8.93
N ARG A 45 16.84 3.03 9.36
CA ARG A 45 17.09 1.59 9.29
C ARG A 45 16.35 0.76 10.34
N ARG A 46 15.86 1.38 11.42
CA ARG A 46 15.21 0.67 12.54
C ARG A 46 13.72 0.92 12.64
N HIS A 47 13.24 2.12 12.31
CA HIS A 47 11.85 2.51 12.52
C HIS A 47 11.31 3.39 11.37
N PRO A 48 10.84 2.79 10.26
CA PRO A 48 10.34 3.53 9.09
C PRO A 48 9.13 4.42 9.41
N LEU A 49 8.40 4.14 10.49
CA LEU A 49 7.24 4.94 10.92
C LEU A 49 7.65 6.26 11.58
N LEU A 50 8.83 6.32 12.22
CA LEU A 50 9.32 7.56 12.82
C LEU A 50 9.77 8.55 11.75
N PHE A 51 10.21 8.05 10.59
CA PHE A 51 10.63 8.86 9.45
C PHE A 51 9.60 9.92 9.07
N LEU A 52 8.32 9.52 8.93
CA LEU A 52 7.23 10.42 8.55
C LEU A 52 7.04 11.56 9.55
N ASN A 53 7.15 11.25 10.84
CA ASN A 53 7.03 12.25 11.88
C ASN A 53 8.20 13.23 11.90
N HIS A 54 9.43 12.75 11.68
CA HIS A 54 10.59 13.63 11.66
C HIS A 54 10.56 14.56 10.44
N ILE A 55 10.12 14.06 9.28
CA ILE A 55 9.88 14.89 8.09
C ILE A 55 8.80 15.93 8.37
N SER A 56 7.65 15.51 8.93
CA SER A 56 6.58 16.42 9.35
C SER A 56 7.12 17.54 10.24
N TYR A 57 7.93 17.18 11.23
CA TYR A 57 8.54 18.15 12.14
C TYR A 57 9.44 19.14 11.40
N ILE A 58 10.34 18.68 10.53
CA ILE A 58 11.25 19.56 9.78
C ILE A 58 10.47 20.54 8.89
N ILE A 59 9.47 20.06 8.17
CA ILE A 59 8.64 20.89 7.28
C ILE A 59 7.87 21.93 8.10
N ASN A 60 7.22 21.51 9.17
CA ASN A 60 6.47 22.43 10.04
C ASN A 60 7.38 23.46 10.71
N LEU A 61 8.56 23.04 11.19
CA LEU A 61 9.54 23.94 11.78
C LEU A 61 10.00 25.01 10.78
N LEU A 62 10.33 24.61 9.55
CA LEU A 62 10.68 25.56 8.49
C LEU A 62 9.54 26.56 8.23
N ILE A 63 8.31 26.06 8.09
CA ILE A 63 7.16 26.90 7.74
C ILE A 63 6.85 27.87 8.87
N PHE A 64 6.74 27.42 10.12
CA PHE A 64 6.43 28.29 11.25
C PHE A 64 7.52 29.34 11.52
N THR A 65 8.80 29.00 11.32
CA THR A 65 9.91 29.94 11.54
C THR A 65 10.10 30.95 10.41
N THR A 66 9.59 30.66 9.20
CA THR A 66 9.70 31.52 8.02
C THR A 66 8.38 32.22 7.67
N SER A 67 7.65 32.70 8.68
CA SER A 67 6.37 33.45 8.58
C SER A 67 5.10 32.63 8.30
N GLY A 68 5.11 31.32 8.59
CA GLY A 68 3.92 30.47 8.60
C GLY A 68 3.27 30.35 7.22
N VAL A 69 2.03 30.81 7.10
CA VAL A 69 1.27 30.72 5.84
C VAL A 69 1.88 31.54 4.70
N ASN A 70 2.62 32.61 5.00
CA ASN A 70 3.32 33.42 3.99
C ASN A 70 4.73 32.91 3.67
N SER A 71 5.11 31.75 4.23
CA SER A 71 6.41 31.14 3.99
C SER A 71 6.59 30.77 2.51
N PRO A 72 7.76 31.04 1.91
CA PRO A 72 8.09 30.52 0.58
C PRO A 72 8.15 28.99 0.55
N PHE A 73 8.23 28.33 1.70
CA PHE A 73 8.25 26.88 1.85
C PHE A 73 6.87 26.27 2.15
N PHE A 74 5.80 27.07 2.18
CA PHE A 74 4.45 26.58 2.49
C PHE A 74 4.01 25.43 1.58
N PHE A 75 4.46 25.44 0.32
CA PHE A 75 4.15 24.40 -0.65
C PHE A 75 4.60 23.00 -0.22
N LEU A 76 5.60 22.89 0.66
CA LEU A 76 6.06 21.61 1.21
C LEU A 76 4.97 20.90 2.01
N ASN A 77 4.02 21.63 2.63
CA ASN A 77 2.87 21.01 3.28
C ASN A 77 1.97 20.29 2.28
N TYR A 78 1.80 20.82 1.06
CA TYR A 78 1.02 20.12 0.02
C TYR A 78 1.69 18.81 -0.40
N PHE A 79 3.01 18.85 -0.67
CA PHE A 79 3.77 17.64 -0.99
C PHE A 79 3.77 16.64 0.17
N PHE A 80 3.86 17.13 1.41
CA PHE A 80 3.83 16.28 2.58
C PHE A 80 2.47 15.59 2.76
N LEU A 81 1.35 16.33 2.60
CA LEU A 81 0.02 15.74 2.62
C LEU A 81 -0.17 14.73 1.49
N PHE A 82 0.36 15.02 0.31
CA PHE A 82 0.35 14.07 -0.81
C PHE A 82 1.18 12.81 -0.52
N LEU A 83 2.36 12.94 0.10
CA LEU A 83 3.15 11.80 0.55
C LEU A 83 2.41 10.97 1.62
N LEU A 84 1.78 11.66 2.58
CA LEU A 84 0.99 11.05 3.64
C LEU A 84 -0.20 10.25 3.07
N THR A 85 -0.77 10.72 1.95
CA THR A 85 -1.87 10.08 1.22
C THR A 85 -1.54 8.67 0.76
N PHE A 86 -0.33 8.45 0.23
CA PHE A 86 0.09 7.13 -0.26
C PHE A 86 0.56 6.20 0.83
N GLN A 87 1.14 6.75 1.91
CA GLN A 87 1.79 5.96 2.94
C GLN A 87 0.90 5.66 4.15
N SER A 88 -0.16 6.44 4.36
CA SER A 88 -1.04 6.34 5.52
C SER A 88 -2.51 6.21 5.11
N SER A 89 -3.37 5.83 6.06
CA SER A 89 -4.81 5.69 5.79
C SER A 89 -5.45 7.05 5.47
N PRO A 90 -6.52 7.07 4.64
CA PRO A 90 -7.20 8.31 4.25
C PRO A 90 -7.63 9.17 5.46
N THR A 91 -8.07 8.52 6.54
CA THR A 91 -8.50 9.16 7.78
C THR A 91 -7.38 9.95 8.46
N ILE A 92 -6.15 9.43 8.43
CA ILE A 92 -4.98 10.08 9.03
C ILE A 92 -4.66 11.37 8.27
N THR A 93 -4.64 11.30 6.95
CA THR A 93 -4.36 12.45 6.08
C THR A 93 -5.38 13.57 6.27
N LEU A 94 -6.67 13.23 6.32
CA LEU A 94 -7.74 14.20 6.54
C LEU A 94 -7.65 14.84 7.93
N SER A 95 -7.49 14.01 8.98
CA SER A 95 -7.40 14.48 10.36
C SER A 95 -6.20 15.39 10.57
N TYR A 96 -5.03 14.98 10.07
CA TYR A 96 -3.81 15.77 10.15
C TYR A 96 -3.94 17.09 9.38
N SER A 97 -4.51 17.08 8.17
CA SER A 97 -4.71 18.31 7.39
C SER A 97 -5.63 19.31 8.11
N LEU A 98 -6.70 18.84 8.77
CA LEU A 98 -7.59 19.71 9.56
C LEU A 98 -6.84 20.33 10.74
N ILE A 99 -6.09 19.53 11.51
CA ILE A 99 -5.30 19.99 12.65
C ILE A 99 -4.24 20.99 12.19
N LEU A 100 -3.54 20.69 11.10
CA LEU A 100 -2.53 21.54 10.50
C LEU A 100 -3.14 22.90 10.07
N THR A 101 -4.33 22.88 9.46
CA THR A 101 -5.07 24.08 9.07
C THR A 101 -5.43 24.95 10.28
N ILE A 102 -5.93 24.35 11.37
CA ILE A 102 -6.24 25.06 12.62
C ILE A 102 -4.98 25.66 13.25
N LEU A 103 -3.85 24.95 13.19
CA LEU A 103 -2.60 25.43 13.77
C LEU A 103 -2.02 26.60 12.94
N LEU A 104 -2.05 26.49 11.61
CA LEU A 104 -1.57 27.52 10.69
C LEU A 104 -2.47 28.76 10.66
N SER A 105 -3.75 28.65 11.03
CA SER A 105 -4.65 29.81 11.10
C SER A 105 -4.18 30.86 12.10
N GLN A 106 -3.38 30.48 13.10
CA GLN A 106 -2.76 31.41 14.06
C GLN A 106 -1.71 32.33 13.41
N SER A 107 -1.20 31.97 12.23
CA SER A 107 -0.19 32.75 11.49
C SER A 107 -0.79 33.63 10.38
N LEU A 108 -2.12 33.84 10.39
CA LEU A 108 -2.80 34.68 9.41
C LEU A 108 -2.53 36.16 9.68
N ASN A 109 -1.75 36.79 8.80
CA ASN A 109 -1.39 38.21 8.91
C ASN A 109 -2.12 39.09 7.88
N SER A 110 -2.72 38.51 6.83
CA SER A 110 -3.37 39.22 5.73
C SER A 110 -4.54 38.40 5.17
N PRO A 111 -5.59 39.04 4.62
CA PRO A 111 -6.66 38.32 3.93
C PRO A 111 -6.15 37.51 2.71
N LEU A 112 -5.04 37.92 2.10
CA LEU A 112 -4.41 37.15 1.01
C LEU A 112 -3.84 35.81 1.49
N SER A 113 -3.44 35.71 2.75
CA SER A 113 -2.96 34.47 3.38
C SER A 113 -4.09 33.45 3.58
N LEU A 114 -5.36 33.84 3.43
CA LEU A 114 -6.48 32.91 3.51
C LEU A 114 -6.49 31.90 2.36
N LEU A 115 -6.03 32.31 1.17
CA LEU A 115 -6.05 31.49 -0.04
C LEU A 115 -5.20 30.21 0.08
N PRO A 116 -3.90 30.26 0.46
CA PRO A 116 -3.10 29.05 0.66
C PRO A 116 -3.65 28.14 1.76
N LEU A 117 -4.25 28.71 2.82
CA LEU A 117 -4.88 27.94 3.89
C LEU A 117 -6.14 27.21 3.41
N LEU A 118 -6.98 27.87 2.61
CA LEU A 118 -8.16 27.25 2.01
C LEU A 118 -7.77 26.16 1.01
N SER A 119 -6.72 26.40 0.22
CA SER A 119 -6.15 25.40 -0.68
C SER A 119 -5.71 24.14 0.08
N LEU A 120 -5.05 24.30 1.24
CA LEU A 120 -4.65 23.17 2.10
C LEU A 120 -5.86 22.34 2.55
N LEU A 121 -6.95 23.01 2.91
CA LEU A 121 -8.20 22.35 3.29
C LEU A 121 -8.83 21.57 2.12
N PHE A 122 -8.75 22.08 0.88
CA PHE A 122 -9.28 21.41 -0.30
C PHE A 122 -8.39 20.28 -0.84
N VAL A 123 -7.09 20.32 -0.56
CA VAL A 123 -6.20 19.20 -0.88
C VAL A 123 -6.53 17.97 -0.03
N ALA A 124 -7.01 18.15 1.21
CA ALA A 124 -7.34 17.06 2.14
C ALA A 124 -8.41 16.06 1.62
N PRO A 125 -9.59 16.48 1.13
CA PRO A 125 -10.58 15.55 0.59
C PRO A 125 -10.13 14.90 -0.73
N LEU A 126 -9.37 15.62 -1.56
CA LEU A 126 -8.81 15.08 -2.79
C LEU A 126 -7.80 13.96 -2.48
N ALA A 127 -6.89 14.24 -1.55
CA ALA A 127 -5.96 13.27 -0.99
C ALA A 127 -6.70 12.05 -0.43
N TYR A 128 -7.72 12.25 0.42
CA TYR A 128 -8.53 11.18 0.96
C TYR A 128 -9.08 10.23 -0.14
N TYR A 129 -9.63 10.80 -1.22
CA TYR A 129 -10.16 10.02 -2.33
C TYR A 129 -9.08 9.21 -3.04
N ILE A 130 -7.92 9.82 -3.32
CA ILE A 130 -6.79 9.15 -3.97
C ILE A 130 -6.25 8.00 -3.11
N SER A 131 -6.06 8.24 -1.81
CA SER A 131 -5.61 7.22 -0.86
C SER A 131 -6.56 6.02 -0.83
N ARG A 132 -7.87 6.29 -0.79
CA ARG A 132 -8.90 5.25 -0.76
C ARG A 132 -8.87 4.39 -2.02
N GLN A 133 -8.80 5.02 -3.20
CA GLN A 133 -8.71 4.29 -4.49
C GLN A 133 -7.46 3.41 -4.56
N PHE A 134 -6.32 3.93 -4.09
CA PHE A 134 -5.08 3.16 -4.07
C PHE A 134 -5.18 1.96 -3.11
N MET A 135 -5.72 2.17 -1.91
CA MET A 135 -5.92 1.08 -0.95
C MET A 135 -6.90 0.02 -1.48
N GLU A 136 -8.04 0.44 -2.03
CA GLU A 136 -9.03 -0.48 -2.62
C GLU A 136 -8.39 -1.32 -3.74
N LYS A 137 -7.66 -0.70 -4.65
CA LYS A 137 -6.93 -1.42 -5.70
C LYS A 137 -5.93 -2.43 -5.12
N SER A 138 -5.09 -2.02 -4.17
CA SER A 138 -4.10 -2.91 -3.56
C SER A 138 -4.72 -4.09 -2.82
N HIS A 139 -5.89 -3.91 -2.21
CA HIS A 139 -6.64 -4.98 -1.55
C HIS A 139 -7.22 -5.96 -2.56
N THR A 140 -7.80 -5.45 -3.65
CA THR A 140 -8.31 -6.27 -4.75
C THR A 140 -7.19 -7.07 -5.40
N ASP A 141 -6.06 -6.45 -5.73
CA ASP A 141 -4.90 -7.12 -6.34
C ASP A 141 -4.36 -8.23 -5.42
N ARG A 142 -4.29 -7.97 -4.11
CA ARG A 142 -3.86 -8.97 -3.12
C ARG A 142 -4.85 -10.13 -2.95
N GLN A 143 -6.16 -9.86 -3.03
CA GLN A 143 -7.16 -10.93 -3.00
C GLN A 143 -7.07 -11.80 -4.25
N ILE A 144 -6.89 -11.18 -5.42
CA ILE A 144 -6.71 -11.89 -6.68
C ILE A 144 -5.47 -12.80 -6.62
N SER A 145 -4.32 -12.30 -6.14
CA SER A 145 -3.11 -13.11 -6.04
C SER A 145 -3.21 -14.25 -5.01
N MET A 146 -3.91 -14.02 -3.89
CA MET A 146 -4.22 -15.09 -2.93
C MET A 146 -5.11 -16.17 -3.54
N THR A 147 -6.17 -15.78 -4.25
CA THR A 147 -7.06 -16.72 -4.95
C THR A 147 -6.31 -17.47 -6.05
N GLN A 148 -5.45 -16.81 -6.83
CA GLN A 148 -4.61 -17.47 -7.82
C GLN A 148 -3.71 -18.52 -7.16
N THR A 149 -3.03 -18.18 -6.08
CA THR A 149 -2.17 -19.12 -5.34
C THR A 149 -2.95 -20.35 -4.84
N GLU A 150 -4.14 -20.14 -4.28
CA GLU A 150 -5.01 -21.24 -3.82
C GLU A 150 -5.47 -22.12 -4.98
N VAL A 151 -5.84 -21.53 -6.11
CA VAL A 151 -6.21 -22.25 -7.34
C VAL A 151 -5.02 -23.05 -7.87
N PHE A 152 -3.82 -22.49 -7.90
CA PHE A 152 -2.60 -23.20 -8.29
C PHE A 152 -2.29 -24.38 -7.39
N LEU A 153 -2.40 -24.17 -6.08
CA LEU A 153 -2.16 -25.21 -5.09
C LEU A 153 -3.20 -26.33 -5.22
N TRP A 154 -4.47 -25.98 -5.43
CA TRP A 154 -5.52 -26.96 -5.69
C TRP A 154 -5.30 -27.73 -6.99
N LEU A 155 -4.92 -27.04 -8.08
CA LEU A 155 -4.63 -27.64 -9.38
C LEU A 155 -3.45 -28.62 -9.29
N SER A 156 -2.38 -28.20 -8.63
CA SER A 156 -1.15 -28.99 -8.49
C SER A 156 -1.31 -30.20 -7.57
N LEU A 157 -2.07 -30.06 -6.47
CA LEU A 157 -2.16 -31.11 -5.45
C LEU A 157 -3.38 -32.01 -5.59
N LYS A 158 -4.55 -31.45 -5.88
CA LYS A 158 -5.81 -32.20 -5.90
C LYS A 158 -6.20 -32.63 -7.31
N PHE A 159 -6.13 -31.71 -8.28
CA PHE A 159 -6.52 -32.00 -9.65
C PHE A 159 -5.55 -32.98 -10.32
N LYS A 160 -4.24 -32.67 -10.32
CA LYS A 160 -3.21 -33.56 -10.89
C LYS A 160 -3.23 -34.96 -10.29
N THR A 161 -3.32 -35.06 -8.95
CA THR A 161 -3.40 -36.35 -8.25
C THR A 161 -4.68 -37.10 -8.61
N GLY A 162 -5.84 -36.42 -8.60
CA GLY A 162 -7.13 -37.04 -8.92
C GLY A 162 -7.25 -37.51 -10.37
N ILE A 163 -6.71 -36.76 -11.33
CA ILE A 163 -6.70 -37.18 -12.74
C ILE A 163 -5.72 -38.35 -12.96
N THR A 164 -4.57 -38.35 -12.29
CA THR A 164 -3.61 -39.46 -12.36
C THR A 164 -4.24 -40.75 -11.83
N THR A 165 -4.94 -40.71 -10.69
CA THR A 165 -5.62 -41.89 -10.16
C THR A 165 -6.75 -42.38 -11.08
N ILE A 166 -7.46 -41.49 -11.78
CA ILE A 166 -8.45 -41.86 -12.80
C ILE A 166 -7.77 -42.55 -13.99
N ILE A 167 -6.64 -42.04 -14.47
CA ILE A 167 -5.86 -42.64 -15.57
C ILE A 167 -5.36 -44.03 -15.19
N ASP A 168 -4.85 -44.19 -13.97
CA ASP A 168 -4.34 -45.47 -13.46
C ASP A 168 -5.47 -46.47 -13.27
N SER A 169 -6.60 -46.05 -12.69
CA SER A 169 -7.79 -46.89 -12.51
C SER A 169 -8.37 -47.33 -13.86
N ALA A 170 -8.45 -46.41 -14.83
CA ALA A 170 -8.90 -46.75 -16.18
C ALA A 170 -7.92 -47.71 -16.88
N SER A 171 -6.61 -47.58 -16.63
CA SER A 171 -5.60 -48.50 -17.17
C SER A 171 -5.68 -49.90 -16.56
N LEU A 172 -5.94 -49.99 -15.25
CA LEU A 172 -6.13 -51.24 -14.52
C LEU A 172 -7.42 -51.95 -14.94
N LEU A 173 -8.50 -51.19 -15.17
CA LEU A 173 -9.73 -51.76 -15.73
C LEU A 173 -9.51 -52.26 -17.16
N LEU A 174 -8.81 -51.50 -18.02
CA LEU A 174 -8.51 -51.92 -19.40
C LEU A 174 -7.66 -53.19 -19.50
N SER A 175 -6.84 -53.51 -18.50
CA SER A 175 -6.03 -54.73 -18.48
C SER A 175 -6.81 -55.98 -18.06
N ASN A 176 -8.05 -55.84 -17.60
CA ASN A 176 -8.87 -56.97 -17.16
C ASN A 176 -9.48 -57.73 -18.38
N PRO A 177 -9.20 -59.04 -18.55
CA PRO A 177 -9.65 -59.80 -19.73
C PRO A 177 -11.17 -60.03 -19.81
N SER A 178 -11.92 -59.79 -18.73
CA SER A 178 -13.37 -60.05 -18.61
C SER A 178 -14.30 -58.95 -19.15
N LEU A 179 -13.76 -57.84 -19.68
CA LEU A 179 -14.54 -56.69 -20.15
C LEU A 179 -15.06 -56.84 -21.58
N SER A 180 -16.32 -56.42 -21.78
CA SER A 180 -17.00 -56.39 -23.08
C SER A 180 -16.37 -55.33 -24.02
N PRO A 181 -16.28 -55.56 -25.34
CA PRO A 181 -15.71 -54.61 -26.31
C PRO A 181 -16.19 -53.14 -26.19
N PRO A 182 -17.50 -52.84 -26.08
CA PRO A 182 -18.00 -51.47 -25.91
C PRO A 182 -17.54 -50.81 -24.59
N GLN A 183 -17.34 -51.58 -23.53
CA GLN A 183 -16.85 -51.06 -22.24
C GLN A 183 -15.37 -50.70 -22.32
N LYS A 184 -14.56 -51.48 -23.06
CA LYS A 184 -13.16 -51.15 -23.35
C LYS A 184 -13.05 -49.85 -24.16
N ASP A 185 -13.92 -49.63 -25.13
CA ASP A 185 -13.93 -48.40 -25.91
C ASP A 185 -14.31 -47.17 -25.07
N GLN A 186 -15.29 -47.29 -24.17
CA GLN A 186 -15.65 -46.21 -23.23
C GLN A 186 -14.51 -45.90 -22.25
N LEU A 187 -13.88 -46.92 -21.68
CA LEU A 187 -12.71 -46.75 -20.79
C LEU A 187 -11.52 -46.10 -21.50
N LYS A 188 -11.30 -46.43 -22.78
CA LYS A 188 -10.26 -45.81 -23.60
C LYS A 188 -10.55 -44.32 -23.84
N LYS A 189 -11.81 -43.96 -24.08
CA LYS A 189 -12.25 -42.55 -24.17
C LYS A 189 -12.07 -41.79 -22.86
N ILE A 190 -12.41 -42.40 -21.72
CA ILE A 190 -12.23 -41.80 -20.38
C ILE A 190 -10.74 -41.57 -20.11
N LYS A 191 -9.88 -42.57 -20.35
CA LYS A 191 -8.43 -42.45 -20.21
C LYS A 191 -7.85 -41.34 -21.11
N SER A 192 -8.28 -41.28 -22.37
CA SER A 192 -7.84 -40.23 -23.30
C SER A 192 -8.29 -38.84 -22.86
N SER A 193 -9.52 -38.70 -22.38
CA SER A 193 -10.06 -37.41 -21.92
C SER A 193 -9.35 -36.94 -20.65
N ALA A 194 -9.11 -37.85 -19.70
CA ALA A 194 -8.35 -37.55 -18.48
C ALA A 194 -6.91 -37.12 -18.81
N ARG A 195 -6.26 -37.76 -19.79
CA ARG A 195 -4.91 -37.36 -20.25
C ARG A 195 -4.88 -35.99 -20.91
N ASN A 196 -5.89 -35.68 -21.74
CA ASN A 196 -6.00 -34.35 -22.36
C ASN A 196 -6.25 -33.26 -21.31
N LEU A 197 -7.09 -33.52 -20.31
CA LEU A 197 -7.33 -32.61 -19.19
C LEU A 197 -6.07 -32.40 -18.32
N LEU A 198 -5.27 -33.44 -18.11
CA LEU A 198 -3.99 -33.33 -17.41
C LEU A 198 -3.01 -32.44 -18.17
N ASN A 199 -2.90 -32.64 -19.49
CA ASN A 199 -2.02 -31.83 -20.34
C ASN A 199 -2.45 -30.35 -20.38
N SER A 200 -3.76 -30.11 -20.57
CA SER A 200 -4.30 -28.75 -20.53
C SER A 200 -4.06 -28.05 -19.19
N SER A 201 -4.00 -28.79 -18.09
CA SER A 201 -3.64 -28.23 -16.77
C SER A 201 -2.16 -27.87 -16.65
N TYR A 202 -1.26 -28.53 -17.38
CA TYR A 202 0.15 -28.12 -17.44
C TYR A 202 0.30 -26.84 -18.26
N ASP A 203 -0.33 -26.78 -19.43
CA ASP A 203 -0.33 -25.59 -20.29
C ASP A 203 -0.86 -24.36 -19.52
N LEU A 204 -1.96 -24.51 -18.77
CA LEU A 204 -2.51 -23.44 -17.92
C LEU A 204 -1.58 -23.03 -16.77
N THR A 205 -0.72 -23.92 -16.29
CA THR A 205 0.21 -23.62 -15.20
C THR A 205 1.41 -22.84 -15.72
N ASP A 206 1.93 -23.22 -16.89
CA ASP A 206 3.01 -22.50 -17.56
C ASP A 206 2.57 -21.10 -17.99
N ASP A 207 1.38 -20.97 -18.62
CA ASP A 207 0.83 -19.68 -19.06
C ASP A 207 0.70 -18.66 -17.92
N VAL A 208 0.40 -19.10 -16.70
CA VAL A 208 0.23 -18.18 -15.57
C VAL A 208 1.55 -17.87 -14.86
N GLN A 209 2.49 -18.82 -14.83
CA GLN A 209 3.86 -18.54 -14.36
C GLN A 209 4.54 -17.49 -15.23
N ASP A 210 4.37 -17.55 -16.55
CA ASP A 210 4.95 -16.58 -17.46
C ASP A 210 4.32 -15.17 -17.29
N ASN A 211 3.01 -15.09 -17.03
CA ASN A 211 2.31 -13.82 -16.78
C ASN A 211 2.64 -13.16 -15.43
N GLU A 212 3.06 -13.91 -14.41
CA GLU A 212 3.50 -13.32 -13.13
C GLU A 212 4.87 -12.63 -13.26
N ILE A 213 5.77 -13.16 -14.11
CA ILE A 213 7.12 -12.60 -14.33
C ILE A 213 7.06 -11.23 -15.03
N ASP A 214 6.11 -11.04 -15.94
CA ASP A 214 5.92 -9.78 -16.68
C ASP A 214 5.27 -8.67 -15.85
N ASN A 215 4.58 -8.99 -14.75
CA ASN A 215 3.91 -8.01 -13.87
C ASN A 215 4.82 -7.49 -12.72
N GLU A 216 6.01 -8.06 -12.52
CA GLU A 216 7.00 -7.60 -11.52
C GLU A 216 8.09 -6.66 -12.09
N ILE A 217 8.07 -6.34 -13.41
CA ILE A 217 8.99 -5.39 -14.09
C ILE A 217 8.31 -4.04 -14.33
#